data_AF-A0AAV4Q1S9-F1
#
_entry.id   AF-A0AAV4Q1S9-F1
#
_cell.length_a   1.000
_cell.length_b   1.000
_cell.length_c   1.000
_cell.angle_alpha   90.00
_cell.angle_beta   90.00
_cell.angle_gamma   90.00
#
_symmetry.space_group_name_H-M   'P 1'
#
loop_
_entity.id
_entity.type
_entity.pdbx_description
1 polymer ?
#
loop_
_entity_poly.entity_id
_entity_poly.type
_entity_poly.pdbx_seq_one_letter_code
_entity_poly.pdbx_strand_id
1 'polypeptide(L)'
;MITRGEADIGLAMTSITELRKQVVDFSIPYSESHITFVTHFPRTLSQSYAYLYPFDAYIWMGILITFFRHVSVDSQKEHLILLGNLIEDNNWFPELDEYLEESNFDGRTAVLGVQKLLQLRLGQKANLQKVFSRRFSRFH
;
A
#
# COMPACT_ATOMS: atom_id res chain seq x y z
N MET A 1 -10.52 49.39 59.84
CA MET A 1 -11.82 50.08 59.92
C MET A 1 -12.73 49.41 60.94
N ILE A 2 -13.29 48.22 60.68
CA ILE A 2 -14.25 47.57 61.61
C ILE A 2 -13.64 47.29 62.99
N THR A 3 -12.50 46.59 63.04
CA THR A 3 -11.81 46.24 64.30
C THR A 3 -11.21 47.43 65.04
N ARG A 4 -11.08 48.58 64.36
CA ARG A 4 -10.55 49.83 64.94
C ARG A 4 -11.66 50.76 65.43
N GLY A 5 -12.94 50.37 65.27
CA GLY A 5 -14.08 51.21 65.60
C GLY A 5 -14.31 52.39 64.64
N GLU A 6 -13.68 52.37 63.45
CA GLU A 6 -13.87 53.41 62.44
C GLU A 6 -15.09 53.14 61.54
N ALA A 7 -15.66 51.93 61.61
CA ALA A 7 -16.83 51.52 60.84
C ALA A 7 -17.62 50.45 61.60
N ASP A 8 -18.95 50.57 61.62
CA ASP A 8 -19.82 49.63 62.35
C ASP A 8 -20.17 48.39 61.52
N ILE A 9 -20.19 48.51 60.19
CA ILE A 9 -20.54 47.41 59.26
C ILE A 9 -19.62 47.47 58.04
N GLY A 10 -19.13 46.30 57.61
CA GLY A 10 -18.42 46.13 56.35
C GLY A 10 -19.25 45.38 55.31
N LEU A 11 -19.54 46.03 54.19
CA LEU A 11 -20.17 45.39 53.03
C LEU A 11 -19.11 45.13 51.96
N ALA A 12 -18.59 43.91 51.91
CA ALA A 12 -17.62 43.48 50.92
C ALA A 12 -17.78 41.98 50.63
N MET A 13 -17.34 41.55 49.44
CA MET A 13 -17.16 40.13 49.13
C MET A 13 -15.98 39.58 49.93
N THR A 14 -16.25 39.21 51.18
CA THR A 14 -15.28 38.59 52.07
C THR A 14 -15.68 37.17 52.37
N SER A 15 -14.73 36.26 52.31
CA SER A 15 -14.96 34.87 52.69
C SER A 15 -14.99 34.74 54.21
N ILE A 16 -15.98 33.99 54.71
CA ILE A 16 -16.10 33.62 56.11
C ILE A 16 -15.01 32.59 56.42
N THR A 17 -14.10 32.92 57.32
CA THR A 17 -13.00 32.04 57.76
C THR A 17 -12.97 32.01 59.29
N GLU A 18 -12.52 30.91 59.89
CA GLU A 18 -12.53 30.74 61.36
C GLU A 18 -11.71 31.81 62.08
N LEU A 19 -10.57 32.22 61.52
CA LEU A 19 -9.76 33.30 62.09
C LEU A 19 -10.48 34.65 62.10
N ARG A 20 -11.31 34.94 61.09
CA ARG A 20 -12.06 36.20 61.01
C ARG A 20 -13.29 36.20 61.92
N LYS A 21 -13.93 35.04 62.11
CA LYS A 21 -15.04 34.88 63.06
C LYS A 21 -14.67 35.20 64.50
N GLN A 22 -13.39 35.05 64.88
CA GLN A 22 -12.93 35.38 66.24
C GLN A 22 -12.92 36.88 66.54
N VAL A 23 -12.96 37.73 65.50
CA VAL A 23 -12.73 39.18 65.61
C VAL A 23 -13.96 39.98 65.17
N VAL A 24 -14.80 39.41 64.30
CA VAL A 24 -16.00 40.06 63.74
C VAL A 24 -17.11 39.03 63.56
N ASP A 25 -18.34 39.41 63.90
CA ASP A 25 -19.53 38.61 63.65
C ASP A 25 -19.97 38.69 62.19
N PHE A 26 -20.29 37.53 61.60
CA PHE A 26 -20.80 37.41 60.23
C PHE A 26 -22.29 37.06 60.24
N SER A 27 -23.03 37.60 59.26
CA SER A 27 -24.38 37.16 58.96
C SER A 27 -24.42 35.78 58.31
N ILE A 28 -25.62 35.29 58.01
CA ILE A 28 -25.78 34.11 57.14
C ILE A 28 -25.10 34.35 55.77
N PRO A 29 -24.51 33.30 55.17
CA PRO A 29 -23.86 33.42 53.88
C PRO A 29 -24.88 33.75 52.79
N TYR A 30 -24.65 34.84 52.05
CA TYR A 30 -25.50 35.26 50.92
C TYR A 30 -25.08 34.63 49.59
N SER A 31 -23.85 34.15 49.48
CA SER A 31 -23.30 33.53 48.27
C SER A 31 -22.23 32.51 48.62
N GLU A 32 -22.26 31.35 47.97
CA GLU A 32 -21.21 30.35 48.05
C GLU A 32 -20.19 30.59 46.94
N SER A 33 -18.90 30.65 47.28
CA SER A 33 -17.80 30.78 46.32
C SER A 33 -16.90 29.57 46.42
N HIS A 34 -16.56 28.99 45.27
CA HIS A 34 -15.64 27.88 45.17
C HIS A 34 -14.34 28.35 44.55
N ILE A 35 -13.22 27.85 45.09
CA ILE A 35 -11.92 28.06 44.48
C ILE A 35 -11.82 27.15 43.27
N THR A 36 -11.71 27.74 42.08
CA THR A 36 -11.52 27.01 40.82
C THR A 36 -10.26 27.51 40.12
N PHE A 37 -9.68 26.65 39.28
CA PHE A 37 -8.53 27.03 38.47
C PHE A 37 -9.01 27.69 37.18
N VAL A 38 -8.44 28.84 36.87
CA VAL A 38 -8.60 29.48 35.57
C VAL A 38 -7.45 29.02 34.68
N THR A 39 -7.76 28.22 33.66
CA THR A 39 -6.78 27.76 32.67
C THR A 39 -7.13 28.30 31.28
N HIS A 40 -6.13 28.39 30.40
CA HIS A 40 -6.36 28.70 29.00
C HIS A 40 -7.16 27.57 28.33
N PHE A 41 -8.10 27.93 27.46
CA PHE A 41 -8.88 26.95 26.68
C PHE A 41 -7.94 26.11 25.80
N PRO A 42 -8.04 24.77 25.77
CA PRO A 42 -7.15 23.96 24.95
C PRO A 42 -7.26 24.38 23.48
N ARG A 43 -6.12 24.60 22.81
CA ARG A 43 -6.12 24.91 21.38
C ARG A 43 -6.75 23.73 20.65
N THR A 44 -7.81 24.00 19.88
CA THR A 44 -8.42 22.99 19.02
C THR A 44 -7.45 22.69 17.89
N LEU A 45 -7.02 21.43 17.79
CA LEU A 45 -6.40 20.96 16.56
C LEU A 45 -7.47 21.01 15.47
N SER A 46 -7.12 21.50 14.29
CA SER A 46 -8.00 21.50 13.12
C SER A 46 -8.51 20.08 12.88
N GLN A 47 -9.84 19.90 12.93
CA GLN A 47 -10.52 18.60 12.89
C GLN A 47 -10.14 17.74 11.68
N SER A 48 -9.73 18.35 10.57
CA SER A 48 -9.23 17.67 9.37
C SER A 48 -7.94 16.89 9.59
N TYR A 49 -7.00 17.42 10.37
CA TYR A 49 -5.70 16.77 10.63
C TYR A 49 -5.79 15.67 11.70
N ALA A 50 -6.88 15.63 12.48
CA ALA A 50 -7.09 14.60 13.50
C ALA A 50 -7.18 13.18 12.91
N TYR A 51 -7.66 13.05 11.67
CA TYR A 51 -7.75 11.75 10.97
C TYR A 51 -6.41 11.24 10.46
N LEU A 52 -5.46 12.14 10.18
CA LEU A 52 -4.12 11.78 9.71
C LEU A 52 -3.13 11.57 10.86
N TYR A 53 -3.45 12.08 12.05
CA TYR A 53 -2.64 11.98 13.27
C TYR A 53 -2.24 10.56 13.73
N PRO A 54 -3.06 9.50 13.63
CA PRO A 54 -2.70 8.21 14.19
C PRO A 54 -1.60 7.47 13.41
N PHE A 55 -1.28 7.89 12.18
CA PHE A 55 -0.33 7.20 11.32
C PHE A 55 0.79 8.14 10.86
N ASP A 56 2.02 7.63 10.93
CA ASP A 56 3.19 8.35 10.43
C ASP A 56 3.13 8.50 8.90
N ALA A 57 3.80 9.53 8.36
CA ALA A 57 3.85 9.82 6.93
C ALA A 57 4.34 8.61 6.11
N TYR A 58 5.24 7.81 6.68
CA TYR A 58 5.74 6.58 6.06
C TYR A 58 4.64 5.54 5.81
N ILE A 59 3.65 5.42 6.71
CA ILE A 59 2.55 4.46 6.58
C ILE A 59 1.63 4.90 5.45
N TRP A 60 1.30 6.20 5.38
CA TRP A 60 0.52 6.78 4.29
C TRP A 60 1.21 6.58 2.93
N MET A 61 2.52 6.81 2.86
CA MET A 61 3.31 6.54 1.66
C MET A 61 3.27 5.05 1.28
N GLY A 62 3.35 4.15 2.26
CA GLY A 62 3.23 2.71 2.05
C GLY A 62 1.87 2.31 1.45
N ILE A 63 0.77 2.84 1.98
CA ILE A 63 -0.60 2.59 1.46
C ILE A 63 -0.75 3.07 0.02
N LEU A 64 -0.22 4.25 -0.30
CA LEU A 64 -0.27 4.77 -1.66
C LEU A 64 0.51 3.86 -2.64
N ILE A 65 1.71 3.41 -2.26
CA ILE A 65 2.52 2.54 -3.11
C ILE A 65 1.83 1.20 -3.38
N THR A 66 1.25 0.57 -2.35
CA THR A 66 0.54 -0.71 -2.53
C THR A 66 -0.71 -0.55 -3.40
N PHE A 67 -1.44 0.55 -3.21
CA PHE A 67 -2.60 0.87 -4.04
C PHE A 67 -2.22 1.09 -5.51
N PHE A 68 -1.22 1.92 -5.79
CA PHE A 68 -0.76 2.18 -7.16
C PHE A 68 -0.28 0.91 -7.86
N ARG A 69 0.44 0.04 -7.14
CA ARG A 69 0.88 -1.25 -7.66
C ARG A 69 -0.30 -2.10 -8.09
N HIS A 70 -1.34 -2.19 -7.26
CA HIS A 70 -2.52 -3.01 -7.56
C HIS A 70 -3.27 -2.47 -8.78
N VAL A 71 -3.53 -1.17 -8.83
CA VAL A 71 -4.22 -0.52 -9.95
C VAL A 71 -3.46 -0.71 -11.27
N SER A 72 -2.14 -0.54 -11.26
CA SER A 72 -1.32 -0.71 -12.46
C SER A 72 -1.30 -2.14 -12.98
N VAL A 73 -1.34 -3.14 -12.10
CA VAL A 73 -1.29 -4.56 -12.49
C VAL A 73 -2.61 -5.00 -13.10
N ASP A 74 -3.74 -4.54 -12.58
CA ASP A 74 -5.05 -4.91 -13.12
C ASP A 74 -5.30 -4.29 -14.49
N SER A 75 -4.87 -3.03 -14.70
CA SER A 75 -4.95 -2.39 -16.02
C SER A 75 -4.22 -3.18 -17.11
N GLN A 76 -3.05 -3.78 -16.81
CA GLN A 76 -2.31 -4.56 -17.82
C GLN A 76 -2.99 -5.88 -18.18
N LYS A 77 -3.68 -6.53 -17.23
CA LYS A 77 -4.37 -7.80 -17.47
C LYS A 77 -5.53 -7.64 -18.45
N GLU A 78 -6.28 -6.55 -18.35
CA GLU A 78 -7.40 -6.28 -19.23
C GLU A 78 -6.96 -6.13 -20.69
N HIS A 79 -5.84 -5.43 -20.93
CA HIS A 79 -5.26 -5.31 -22.26
C HIS A 79 -4.79 -6.66 -22.84
N LEU A 80 -4.23 -7.53 -22.01
CA LEU A 80 -3.80 -8.86 -22.45
C LEU A 80 -4.97 -9.78 -22.79
N ILE A 81 -6.06 -9.70 -22.03
CA ILE A 81 -7.29 -10.45 -22.30
C ILE A 81 -7.95 -9.95 -23.59
N LEU A 82 -8.01 -8.63 -23.78
CA LEU A 82 -8.55 -8.03 -25.00
C LEU A 82 -7.72 -8.43 -26.23
N LEU A 83 -6.40 -8.38 -26.14
CA LEU A 83 -5.52 -8.87 -27.21
C LEU A 83 -5.73 -10.35 -27.49
N GLY A 84 -5.86 -11.19 -26.46
CA GLY A 84 -6.16 -12.62 -26.61
C GLY A 84 -7.44 -12.86 -27.41
N ASN A 85 -8.53 -12.17 -27.05
CA ASN A 85 -9.82 -12.30 -27.72
C ASN A 85 -9.75 -11.80 -29.18
N LEU A 86 -9.04 -10.70 -29.45
CA LEU A 86 -8.89 -10.19 -30.82
C LEU A 86 -8.10 -11.12 -31.73
N ILE A 87 -7.10 -11.82 -31.18
CA ILE A 87 -6.30 -12.79 -31.93
C ILE A 87 -7.16 -14.01 -32.28
N GLU A 88 -8.00 -14.47 -31.35
CA GLU A 88 -8.93 -15.58 -31.54
C GLU A 88 -10.03 -15.23 -32.56
N ASP A 89 -10.67 -14.06 -32.43
CA ASP A 89 -11.74 -13.61 -33.33
C ASP A 89 -11.27 -13.42 -34.79
N ASN A 90 -10.01 -13.04 -35.00
CA ASN A 90 -9.48 -12.79 -36.34
C ASN A 90 -8.75 -14.00 -36.96
N ASN A 91 -8.75 -15.17 -36.32
CA ASN A 91 -8.01 -16.36 -36.78
C ASN A 91 -6.57 -16.02 -37.22
N TRP A 92 -5.86 -15.19 -36.43
CA TRP A 92 -4.47 -14.81 -36.74
C TRP A 92 -3.48 -15.97 -36.60
N PHE A 93 -3.96 -17.16 -36.26
CA PHE A 93 -3.24 -18.41 -36.35
C PHE A 93 -3.75 -19.17 -37.58
N PRO A 94 -2.86 -19.55 -38.52
CA PRO A 94 -3.24 -20.44 -39.60
C PRO A 94 -3.67 -21.79 -39.02
N GLU A 95 -4.70 -22.39 -39.62
CA GLU A 95 -5.16 -23.71 -39.22
C GLU A 95 -4.00 -24.73 -39.38
N LEU A 96 -3.85 -25.62 -38.39
CA LEU A 96 -2.72 -26.56 -38.33
C LEU A 96 -2.57 -27.39 -39.61
N ASP A 97 -3.69 -27.60 -40.30
CA ASP A 97 -3.84 -28.38 -41.51
C ASP A 97 -3.12 -27.71 -42.71
N GLU A 98 -3.07 -26.37 -42.73
CA GLU A 98 -2.40 -25.56 -43.77
C GLU A 98 -0.86 -25.56 -43.59
N TYR A 99 -0.37 -25.71 -42.36
CA TYR A 99 1.06 -25.81 -42.04
C TYR A 99 1.67 -27.19 -42.31
N LEU A 100 0.85 -28.24 -42.39
CA LEU A 100 1.31 -29.61 -42.63
C LEU A 100 1.43 -29.95 -44.13
N GLU A 101 1.01 -29.07 -45.02
CA GLU A 101 1.26 -29.23 -46.45
C GLU A 101 2.74 -28.98 -46.78
N GLU A 102 3.40 -30.04 -47.26
CA GLU A 102 4.83 -30.08 -47.59
C GLU A 102 5.24 -29.05 -48.69
N SER A 103 4.26 -28.46 -49.38
CA SER A 103 4.41 -27.46 -50.44
C SER A 103 4.77 -26.05 -49.94
N ASN A 104 4.43 -25.71 -48.68
CA ASN A 104 4.63 -24.37 -48.11
C ASN A 104 5.88 -24.26 -47.24
N PHE A 105 6.67 -25.33 -47.13
CA PHE A 105 7.88 -25.36 -46.32
C PHE A 105 9.07 -24.80 -47.11
N ASP A 106 9.28 -23.48 -47.06
CA ASP A 106 10.54 -22.88 -47.52
C ASP A 106 11.64 -23.31 -46.54
N GLY A 107 12.50 -24.24 -46.96
CA GLY A 107 13.55 -24.89 -46.15
C GLY A 107 14.60 -23.95 -45.52
N ARG A 108 14.35 -22.65 -45.54
CA ARG A 108 15.09 -21.58 -44.87
C ARG A 108 14.47 -21.18 -43.52
N THR A 109 13.27 -21.65 -43.21
CA THR A 109 12.53 -21.26 -42.00
C THR A 109 12.24 -22.48 -41.12
N ALA A 110 12.68 -22.44 -39.86
CA ALA A 110 12.31 -23.45 -38.87
C ALA A 110 11.14 -22.93 -38.03
N VAL A 111 9.95 -23.52 -38.19
CA VAL A 111 8.77 -23.19 -37.39
C VAL A 111 8.80 -23.96 -36.08
N LEU A 112 8.87 -23.26 -34.95
CA LEU A 112 8.74 -23.84 -33.60
C LEU A 112 7.26 -23.81 -33.19
N GLY A 113 6.56 -24.93 -33.40
CA GLY A 113 5.19 -25.10 -32.93
C GLY A 113 5.10 -25.13 -31.40
N VAL A 114 3.94 -24.72 -30.87
CA VAL A 114 3.65 -24.61 -29.42
C VAL A 114 3.56 -25.99 -28.73
N GLN A 115 3.44 -27.08 -29.51
CA GLN A 115 3.58 -28.44 -29.01
C GLN A 115 5.01 -28.95 -29.20
N LYS A 116 5.73 -29.13 -28.09
CA LYS A 116 7.06 -29.74 -28.04
C LYS A 116 7.06 -31.15 -28.64
N LEU A 117 7.22 -31.27 -29.96
CA LEU A 117 7.72 -32.49 -30.58
C LEU A 117 8.84 -32.10 -31.55
N LEU A 118 10.02 -31.88 -30.98
CA LEU A 118 11.23 -31.56 -31.71
C LEU A 118 11.70 -32.81 -32.48
N GLN A 119 11.06 -33.14 -33.60
CA GLN A 119 11.52 -34.21 -34.48
C GLN A 119 12.74 -33.73 -35.27
N LEU A 120 13.92 -33.86 -34.67
CA LEU A 120 15.20 -33.68 -35.36
C LEU A 120 15.38 -34.83 -36.38
N ARG A 121 15.00 -34.60 -37.64
CA ARG A 121 15.56 -35.37 -38.75
C ARG A 121 17.00 -34.91 -38.97
N LEU A 122 17.94 -35.58 -38.31
CA LEU A 122 19.36 -35.46 -38.60
C LEU A 122 19.62 -35.85 -40.06
N GLY A 123 20.18 -34.90 -40.80
CA GLY A 123 20.51 -35.03 -42.21
C GLY A 123 21.40 -36.24 -42.51
N GLN A 124 21.11 -36.82 -43.66
CA GLN A 124 22.04 -37.44 -44.61
C GLN A 124 23.19 -38.26 -44.00
N LYS A 125 23.01 -39.59 -44.05
CA LYS A 125 23.93 -40.66 -43.65
C LYS A 125 25.36 -40.41 -44.19
N ALA A 126 26.19 -39.70 -43.44
CA ALA A 126 27.63 -39.69 -43.67
C ALA A 126 28.15 -41.10 -43.39
N ASN A 127 28.83 -41.66 -44.38
CA ASN A 127 29.24 -43.06 -44.47
C ASN A 127 30.32 -43.39 -43.41
N LEU A 128 29.88 -43.68 -42.18
CA LEU A 128 30.73 -43.96 -41.00
C LEU A 128 31.40 -45.36 -41.01
N GLN A 129 31.43 -46.05 -42.15
CA GLN A 129 32.17 -47.32 -42.28
C GLN A 129 33.65 -47.15 -42.67
N LYS A 130 34.07 -45.99 -43.22
CA LYS A 130 35.45 -45.79 -43.71
C LYS A 130 36.43 -45.21 -42.69
N VAL A 131 35.95 -44.64 -41.57
CA VAL A 131 36.82 -43.97 -40.58
C VAL A 131 37.18 -44.89 -39.40
N PHE A 132 36.38 -45.92 -39.12
CA PHE A 132 36.61 -46.82 -37.98
C PHE A 132 37.63 -47.95 -38.26
N SER A 133 37.93 -48.27 -39.52
CA SER A 133 38.85 -49.38 -39.87
C SER A 133 40.33 -49.01 -39.98
N ARG A 134 40.70 -47.73 -39.83
CA ARG A 134 42.11 -47.27 -39.91
C ARG A 134 42.79 -47.04 -38.55
N ARG A 135 42.08 -47.23 -37.42
CA ARG A 135 42.63 -46.95 -36.08
C ARG A 135 42.82 -48.19 -35.18
N PHE A 136 42.72 -49.40 -35.75
CA PHE A 136 42.86 -50.67 -35.01
C PHE A 136 43.88 -51.65 -35.64
N SER A 137 44.93 -51.14 -36.30
CA SER A 137 46.08 -51.94 -36.79
C SER A 137 47.43 -51.52 -36.21
N ARG A 138 47.43 -50.86 -35.06
CA ARG A 138 48.62 -50.63 -34.22
C ARG A 138 48.22 -50.80 -32.77
N PHE A 139 47.88 -52.02 -32.37
CA PHE A 139 48.09 -52.55 -31.02
C PHE A 139 47.66 -54.02 -31.08
N HIS A 140 48.67 -54.87 -31.04
CA HIS A 140 48.67 -56.34 -31.05
C HIS A 140 48.60 -57.09 -32.37
#